data_AF-A0A0C9TN43-F1
#
_entry.id   AF-A0A0C9TN43-F1
#
_cell.length_a   1.000
_cell.length_b   1.000
_cell.length_c   1.000
_cell.angle_alpha   90.00
_cell.angle_beta   90.00
_cell.angle_gamma   90.00
#
_symmetry.space_group_name_H-M   'P 1'
#
loop_
_entity.id
_entity.type
_entity.pdbx_description
1 polymer ?
#
loop_
_entity_poly.entity_id
_entity_poly.type
_entity_poly.pdbx_seq_one_letter_code
_entity_poly.pdbx_strand_id
1 'polypeptide(L)'
;MCDTPQTSSSSGIVTPSMVEPAGFKVYKPPESTRGYPLGELPDSYFAPTAVDLKAAQNALTGRTQALVNAPLQLRATREALEKAKRDRWPNTTIRIRFSDQTQLEKVFLSSDKIRSVYAFVRSSLRDDVKPIKFVLYQAPPKRDLKVSDPKVRDLTLAELQLAPSSVLLLRFEDDALNRSDVPAPLLSTVAAQATELPKPLTSTSEETVVTPKPESTGSSEKKKIPRWFKAGLKHILEK
;
A
#
# COMPACT_ATOMS: atom_id res chain seq x y z
N MET A 1 48.16 27.13 -50.57
CA MET A 1 47.03 28.07 -50.66
C MET A 1 45.79 27.26 -50.99
N CYS A 2 44.77 27.36 -50.12
CA CYS A 2 43.32 27.20 -50.32
C CYS A 2 42.79 25.83 -50.83
N ASP A 3 42.03 25.10 -49.99
CA ASP A 3 40.54 25.06 -49.88
C ASP A 3 39.89 24.34 -51.09
N THR A 4 39.04 23.32 -51.01
CA THR A 4 38.02 22.86 -50.03
C THR A 4 37.68 21.38 -50.36
N PRO A 5 36.91 20.64 -49.54
CA PRO A 5 35.73 20.02 -50.15
C PRO A 5 34.42 20.19 -49.36
N GLN A 6 33.36 20.06 -50.14
CA GLN A 6 31.95 20.34 -49.87
C GLN A 6 31.35 19.70 -48.62
N THR A 7 30.58 20.54 -47.95
CA THR A 7 29.45 20.23 -47.09
C THR A 7 28.45 19.28 -47.75
N SER A 8 28.07 18.21 -47.06
CA SER A 8 26.74 17.63 -47.20
C SER A 8 26.12 17.48 -45.81
N SER A 9 25.18 18.40 -45.55
CA SER A 9 24.34 18.43 -44.36
C SER A 9 23.30 17.33 -44.43
N SER A 10 23.22 16.49 -43.40
CA SER A 10 22.02 15.71 -43.11
C SER A 10 21.55 16.06 -41.70
N SER A 11 20.41 16.75 -41.66
CA SER A 11 19.71 17.19 -40.47
C SER A 11 19.27 15.98 -39.64
N GLY A 12 19.91 15.78 -38.49
CA GLY A 12 19.43 14.88 -37.46
C GLY A 12 18.21 15.49 -36.77
N ILE A 13 17.02 15.01 -37.14
CA ILE A 13 15.82 15.18 -36.33
C ILE A 13 16.04 14.37 -35.05
N VAL A 14 16.38 15.07 -33.97
CA VAL A 14 16.42 14.51 -32.62
C VAL A 14 14.99 14.31 -32.15
N THR A 15 14.49 13.09 -32.38
CA THR A 15 13.32 12.56 -31.69
C THR A 15 13.59 12.66 -30.18
N PRO A 16 12.73 13.30 -29.37
CA PRO A 16 12.90 13.32 -27.93
C PRO A 16 12.72 11.90 -27.42
N SER A 17 13.83 11.30 -26.98
CA SER A 17 13.87 9.97 -26.40
C SER A 17 12.91 9.91 -25.23
N MET A 18 11.86 9.11 -25.39
CA MET A 18 10.86 8.77 -24.40
C MET A 18 11.60 8.21 -23.17
N VAL A 19 11.70 9.01 -22.12
CA VAL A 19 12.26 8.61 -20.83
C VAL A 19 11.40 7.46 -20.33
N GLU A 20 11.93 6.25 -20.33
CA GLU A 20 11.27 5.11 -19.68
C GLU A 20 10.83 5.55 -18.29
N PRO A 21 9.57 5.30 -17.89
CA PRO A 21 9.12 5.67 -16.57
C PRO A 21 10.04 4.93 -15.61
N ALA A 22 10.92 5.67 -14.94
CA ALA A 22 11.79 5.10 -13.95
C ALA A 22 10.90 4.27 -13.01
N GLY A 23 11.33 3.06 -12.64
CA GLY A 23 10.50 2.11 -11.88
C GLY A 23 10.13 2.55 -10.45
N PHE A 24 9.99 3.85 -10.22
CA PHE A 24 9.62 4.54 -9.00
C PHE A 24 8.72 5.75 -9.31
N LYS A 25 7.93 6.19 -8.33
CA LYS A 25 7.09 7.39 -8.40
C LYS A 25 7.52 8.37 -7.32
N VAL A 26 7.34 9.65 -7.60
CA VAL A 26 7.60 10.73 -6.65
C VAL A 26 6.29 11.46 -6.39
N TYR A 27 5.97 11.65 -5.12
CA TYR A 27 4.79 12.41 -4.70
C TYR A 27 5.20 13.67 -3.97
N LYS A 28 4.55 14.77 -4.33
CA LYS A 28 4.65 16.06 -3.65
C LYS A 28 4.08 15.97 -2.23
N PRO A 29 4.50 16.86 -1.31
CA PRO A 29 3.89 16.91 0.00
C PRO A 29 2.41 17.26 -0.14
N PRO A 30 1.53 16.72 0.74
CA PRO A 30 0.12 17.02 0.67
C PRO A 30 -0.13 18.51 0.92
N GLU A 31 -0.87 19.18 0.02
CA GLU A 31 -1.20 20.60 0.16
C GLU A 31 -2.06 20.91 1.39
N SER A 32 -2.80 19.91 1.90
CA SER A 32 -3.59 19.99 3.11
C SER A 32 -3.20 18.88 4.08
N THR A 33 -2.66 19.28 5.24
CA THR A 33 -2.51 18.38 6.41
C THR A 33 -3.86 17.97 6.98
N ARG A 34 -4.93 18.74 6.73
CA ARG A 34 -6.29 18.34 7.07
C ARG A 34 -6.76 17.33 6.03
N GLY A 35 -7.01 16.10 6.49
CA GLY A 35 -7.71 15.10 5.71
C GLY A 35 -9.03 15.65 5.17
N TYR A 36 -9.46 15.10 4.03
CA TYR A 36 -10.76 15.43 3.47
C TYR A 36 -11.83 15.14 4.52
N PRO A 37 -12.81 16.04 4.73
CA PRO A 37 -13.89 15.78 5.66
C PRO A 37 -14.62 14.52 5.18
N LEU A 38 -14.49 13.44 5.95
CA LEU A 38 -15.38 12.29 5.79
C LEU A 38 -16.76 12.78 6.25
N GLY A 39 -17.78 12.56 5.43
CA GLY A 39 -19.16 12.88 5.82
C GLY A 39 -19.52 12.19 7.13
N GLU A 40 -20.38 12.81 7.92
CA GLU A 40 -20.89 12.22 9.16
C GLU A 40 -21.66 10.94 8.83
N LEU A 41 -21.29 9.84 9.47
CA LEU A 41 -21.95 8.55 9.28
C LEU A 41 -23.24 8.53 10.11
N PRO A 42 -24.36 8.02 9.58
CA PRO A 42 -25.60 7.90 10.36
C PRO A 42 -25.42 7.01 11.61
N ASP A 43 -26.17 7.30 12.69
CA ASP A 43 -26.12 6.52 13.94
C ASP A 43 -26.41 5.02 13.74
N SER A 44 -27.24 4.67 12.75
CA SER A 44 -27.56 3.28 12.41
C SER A 44 -26.35 2.47 11.94
N TYR A 45 -25.28 3.10 11.43
CA TYR A 45 -24.02 2.45 11.10
C TYR A 45 -23.32 1.86 12.33
N PHE A 46 -23.51 2.50 13.50
CA PHE A 46 -22.89 2.08 14.75
C PHE A 46 -23.77 1.09 15.55
N ALA A 47 -25.03 0.90 15.13
CA ALA A 47 -25.93 -0.07 15.74
C ALA A 47 -25.62 -1.49 15.22
N PRO A 48 -25.26 -2.45 16.10
CA PRO A 48 -24.93 -3.81 15.66
C PRO A 48 -26.11 -4.48 14.96
N THR A 49 -25.87 -5.05 13.78
CA THR A 49 -26.88 -5.85 13.08
C THR A 49 -26.88 -7.30 13.59
N ALA A 50 -27.95 -8.05 13.31
CA ALA A 50 -28.00 -9.47 13.64
C ALA A 50 -26.87 -10.29 12.97
N VAL A 51 -26.37 -9.84 11.82
CA VAL A 51 -25.23 -10.44 11.12
C VAL A 51 -23.94 -10.22 11.91
N ASP A 52 -23.73 -9.01 12.43
CA ASP A 52 -22.57 -8.67 13.25
C ASP A 52 -22.56 -9.44 14.57
N LEU A 53 -23.73 -9.57 15.22
CA LEU A 53 -23.87 -10.37 16.44
C LEU A 53 -23.54 -11.85 16.20
N LYS A 54 -23.99 -12.41 15.08
CA LYS A 54 -23.66 -13.78 14.70
C LYS A 54 -22.17 -13.94 14.39
N ALA A 55 -21.56 -12.98 13.69
CA ALA A 55 -20.13 -12.98 13.41
C ALA A 55 -19.29 -12.89 14.69
N ALA A 56 -19.70 -12.03 15.63
CA ALA A 56 -19.07 -11.89 16.94
C ALA A 56 -19.16 -13.18 17.76
N GLN A 57 -20.34 -13.81 17.81
CA GLN A 57 -20.52 -15.10 18.49
C GLN A 57 -19.63 -16.19 17.86
N ASN A 58 -19.59 -16.28 16.53
CA ASN A 58 -18.73 -17.23 15.82
C ASN A 58 -17.24 -16.99 16.10
N ALA A 59 -16.80 -15.73 16.15
CA ALA A 59 -15.42 -15.37 16.49
C ALA A 59 -15.06 -15.77 17.93
N LEU A 60 -15.97 -15.58 18.89
CA LEU A 60 -15.79 -16.01 20.28
C LEU A 60 -15.72 -17.53 20.39
N THR A 61 -16.69 -18.24 19.80
CA THR A 61 -16.69 -19.71 19.80
C THR A 61 -15.44 -20.26 19.10
N GLY A 62 -15.03 -19.69 17.97
CA GLY A 62 -13.82 -20.08 17.25
C GLY A 62 -12.55 -19.85 18.08
N ARG A 63 -12.45 -18.73 18.79
CA ARG A 63 -11.33 -18.46 19.71
C ARG A 63 -11.30 -19.46 20.86
N THR A 64 -12.45 -19.74 21.49
CA THR A 64 -12.54 -20.75 22.56
C THR A 64 -12.14 -22.12 22.06
N GLN A 65 -12.64 -22.53 20.89
CA GLN A 65 -12.27 -23.81 20.28
C GLN A 65 -10.78 -23.88 19.94
N ALA A 66 -10.19 -22.80 19.42
CA ALA A 66 -8.76 -22.74 19.12
C ALA A 66 -7.88 -22.85 20.36
N LEU A 67 -8.34 -22.37 21.52
CA LEU A 67 -7.61 -22.47 22.79
C LEU A 67 -7.81 -23.83 23.48
N VAL A 68 -9.03 -24.37 23.46
CA VAL A 68 -9.36 -25.66 24.11
C VAL A 68 -8.84 -26.84 23.30
N ASN A 69 -8.95 -26.78 21.97
CA ASN A 69 -8.61 -27.87 21.06
C ASN A 69 -7.40 -27.52 20.18
N ALA A 70 -6.42 -26.78 20.71
CA ALA A 70 -5.24 -26.35 19.96
C ALA A 70 -4.44 -27.57 19.46
N PRO A 71 -4.33 -27.80 18.13
CA PRO A 71 -3.53 -28.90 17.62
C PRO A 71 -2.03 -28.60 17.77
N LEU A 72 -1.22 -29.65 17.89
CA LEU A 72 0.24 -29.51 17.95
C LEU A 72 0.76 -28.85 16.66
N GLN A 73 1.49 -27.75 16.81
CA GLN A 73 2.15 -27.10 15.67
C GLN A 73 3.44 -27.84 15.32
N LEU A 74 3.36 -28.67 14.28
CA LEU A 74 4.52 -29.38 13.73
C LEU A 74 5.46 -28.41 13.00
N ARG A 75 6.76 -28.74 12.94
CA ARG A 75 7.73 -27.93 12.17
C ARG A 75 7.31 -27.75 10.71
N ALA A 76 6.84 -28.83 10.09
CA ALA A 76 6.36 -28.82 8.71
C ALA A 76 5.20 -27.81 8.48
N THR A 77 4.26 -27.69 9.43
CA THR A 77 3.16 -26.73 9.28
C THR A 77 3.65 -25.29 9.44
N ARG A 78 4.58 -25.03 10.37
CA ARG A 78 5.20 -23.71 10.53
C ARG A 78 5.99 -23.29 9.28
N GLU A 79 6.83 -24.17 8.75
CA GLU A 79 7.63 -23.91 7.54
C GLU A 79 6.75 -23.69 6.31
N ALA A 80 5.68 -24.49 6.15
CA ALA A 80 4.72 -24.32 5.06
C ALA A 80 3.99 -22.97 5.14
N LEU A 81 3.61 -22.51 6.34
CA LEU A 81 2.99 -21.20 6.53
C LEU A 81 3.95 -20.05 6.20
N GLU A 82 5.21 -20.14 6.64
CA GLU A 82 6.22 -19.13 6.30
C GLU A 82 6.54 -19.11 4.81
N LYS A 83 6.56 -20.27 4.15
CA LYS A 83 6.65 -20.36 2.69
C LYS A 83 5.44 -19.71 2.01
N ALA A 84 4.24 -20.07 2.42
CA ALA A 84 3.01 -19.51 1.85
C ALA A 84 2.93 -17.98 2.02
N LYS A 85 3.37 -17.43 3.15
CA LYS A 85 3.45 -15.96 3.35
C LYS A 85 4.39 -15.28 2.36
N ARG A 86 5.56 -15.88 2.13
CA ARG A 86 6.58 -15.35 1.20
C ARG A 86 6.09 -15.43 -0.25
N ASP A 87 5.45 -16.55 -0.61
CA ASP A 87 4.90 -16.77 -1.95
C ASP A 87 3.65 -15.90 -2.20
N ARG A 88 2.91 -15.54 -1.15
CA ARG A 88 1.71 -14.68 -1.25
C ARG A 88 2.06 -13.28 -1.79
N TRP A 89 3.22 -12.76 -1.42
CA TRP A 89 3.66 -11.40 -1.72
C TRP A 89 5.10 -11.39 -2.24
N PRO A 90 5.33 -11.73 -3.53
CA PRO A 90 6.68 -11.75 -4.12
C PRO A 90 7.27 -10.35 -4.28
N ASN A 91 6.42 -9.33 -4.37
CA ASN A 91 6.79 -7.93 -4.53
C ASN A 91 6.38 -7.11 -3.30
N THR A 92 7.18 -6.11 -2.97
CA THR A 92 6.97 -5.19 -1.85
C THR A 92 7.06 -3.74 -2.31
N THR A 93 6.04 -2.93 -1.99
CA THR A 93 6.04 -1.49 -2.29
C THR A 93 6.56 -0.68 -1.10
N ILE A 94 7.71 -0.02 -1.25
CA ILE A 94 8.29 0.82 -0.21
C ILE A 94 8.08 2.29 -0.55
N ARG A 95 7.55 3.04 0.41
CA ARG A 95 7.40 4.50 0.34
C ARG A 95 8.35 5.16 1.34
N ILE A 96 9.25 6.01 0.87
CA ILE A 96 10.18 6.76 1.72
C ILE A 96 9.65 8.17 1.87
N ARG A 97 9.31 8.56 3.10
CA ARG A 97 8.82 9.89 3.46
C ARG A 97 9.95 10.74 4.03
N PHE A 98 10.14 11.93 3.46
CA PHE A 98 11.09 12.94 3.93
C PHE A 98 10.47 13.85 4.99
N SER A 99 11.27 14.73 5.60
CA SER A 99 10.85 15.70 6.61
C SER A 99 9.81 16.70 6.08
N ASP A 100 9.93 17.08 4.81
CA ASP A 100 8.97 17.95 4.10
C ASP A 100 7.68 17.24 3.68
N GLN A 101 7.55 15.94 3.99
CA GLN A 101 6.44 15.05 3.60
C GLN A 101 6.40 14.62 2.12
N THR A 102 7.42 14.93 1.31
CA THR A 102 7.57 14.30 -0.01
C THR A 102 7.73 12.78 0.15
N GLN A 103 7.27 12.02 -0.86
CA GLN A 103 7.34 10.57 -0.83
C GLN A 103 7.95 9.99 -2.11
N LEU A 104 8.92 9.10 -1.95
CA LEU A 104 9.44 8.25 -3.03
C LEU A 104 8.83 6.85 -2.91
N GLU A 105 8.09 6.41 -3.91
CA GLU A 105 7.51 5.08 -3.98
C GLU A 105 8.27 4.22 -4.98
N LYS A 106 8.69 3.02 -4.57
CA LYS A 106 9.31 2.05 -5.48
C LYS A 106 8.87 0.63 -5.11
N VAL A 107 8.71 -0.21 -6.12
CA VAL A 107 8.48 -1.65 -5.95
C VAL A 107 9.83 -2.38 -5.94
N PHE A 108 10.00 -3.23 -4.93
CA PHE A 108 11.16 -4.10 -4.73
C PHE A 108 10.71 -5.56 -4.69
N LEU A 109 11.63 -6.50 -4.87
CA LEU A 109 11.32 -7.90 -4.59
C LEU A 109 11.30 -8.11 -3.08
N SER A 110 10.38 -8.93 -2.58
CA SER A 110 10.29 -9.25 -1.15
C SER A 110 11.54 -9.99 -0.62
N SER A 111 12.30 -10.62 -1.52
CA SER A 111 13.60 -11.25 -1.25
C SER A 111 14.79 -10.26 -1.27
N ASP A 112 14.59 -9.00 -1.67
CA ASP A 112 15.66 -7.99 -1.63
C ASP A 112 16.08 -7.69 -0.19
N LYS A 113 17.30 -7.18 -0.03
CA LYS A 113 17.82 -6.70 1.25
C LYS A 113 17.59 -5.20 1.40
N ILE A 114 17.58 -4.72 2.64
CA ILE A 114 17.41 -3.28 2.94
C ILE A 114 18.45 -2.38 2.26
N ARG A 115 19.65 -2.90 1.98
CA ARG A 115 20.73 -2.19 1.25
C ARG A 115 20.27 -1.67 -0.12
N SER A 116 19.38 -2.39 -0.81
CA SER A 116 18.84 -2.00 -2.12
C SER A 116 17.95 -0.76 -1.99
N VAL A 117 17.20 -0.64 -0.90
CA VAL A 117 16.38 0.55 -0.59
C VAL A 117 17.28 1.75 -0.29
N TYR A 118 18.34 1.55 0.52
CA TYR A 118 19.32 2.61 0.79
C TYR A 118 20.05 3.09 -0.46
N ALA A 119 20.45 2.17 -1.35
CA ALA A 119 21.07 2.51 -2.62
C ALA A 119 20.13 3.33 -3.51
N PHE A 120 18.85 2.94 -3.59
CA PHE A 120 17.82 3.68 -4.32
C PHE A 120 17.60 5.10 -3.77
N VAL A 121 17.50 5.24 -2.45
CA VAL A 121 17.37 6.57 -1.83
C VAL A 121 18.61 7.40 -2.17
N ARG A 122 19.83 6.87 -1.97
CA ARG A 122 21.08 7.58 -2.29
C ARG A 122 21.17 8.01 -3.75
N SER A 123 20.73 7.18 -4.70
CA SER A 123 20.74 7.55 -6.12
C SER A 123 19.75 8.66 -6.46
N SER A 124 18.72 8.84 -5.63
CA SER A 124 17.67 9.86 -5.82
C SER A 124 18.03 11.22 -5.19
N LEU A 125 19.03 11.26 -4.30
CA LEU A 125 19.49 12.48 -3.63
C LEU A 125 20.43 13.30 -4.52
N ARG A 126 20.50 14.61 -4.25
CA ARG A 126 21.48 15.52 -4.85
C ARG A 126 22.93 15.16 -4.47
N ASP A 127 23.88 15.48 -5.35
CA ASP A 127 25.29 15.12 -5.19
C ASP A 127 25.96 15.70 -3.94
N ASP A 128 25.53 16.88 -3.49
CA ASP A 128 25.98 17.55 -2.27
C ASP A 128 25.55 16.82 -0.98
N VAL A 129 24.37 16.18 -1.00
CA VAL A 129 23.79 15.49 0.17
C VAL A 129 24.09 13.98 0.19
N LYS A 130 24.46 13.37 -0.94
CA LYS A 130 24.90 11.96 -1.02
C LYS A 130 25.93 11.51 0.03
N PRO A 131 26.97 12.29 0.38
CA PRO A 131 27.94 11.87 1.40
C PRO A 131 27.38 11.87 2.83
N ILE A 132 26.28 12.59 3.07
CA ILE A 132 25.64 12.68 4.39
C ILE A 132 24.92 11.37 4.70
N LYS A 133 25.20 10.79 5.87
CA LYS A 133 24.53 9.55 6.27
C LYS A 133 23.08 9.84 6.65
N PHE A 134 22.21 8.88 6.42
CA PHE A 134 20.82 8.92 6.84
C PHE A 134 20.38 7.55 7.35
N VAL A 135 19.29 7.54 8.12
CA VAL A 135 18.66 6.35 8.68
C VAL A 135 17.22 6.30 8.23
N LEU A 136 16.80 5.13 7.73
CA LEU A 136 15.41 4.81 7.50
C LEU A 136 14.82 4.20 8.77
N TYR A 137 13.64 4.63 9.18
CA TYR A 137 13.00 4.16 10.39
C TYR A 137 11.48 4.06 10.24
N GLN A 138 10.84 3.29 11.12
CA GLN A 138 9.39 3.20 11.26
C GLN A 138 8.97 3.77 12.62
N ALA A 139 7.80 4.39 12.70
CA ALA A 139 7.18 4.84 13.95
C ALA A 139 5.65 4.89 13.80
N PRO A 140 4.84 4.52 14.82
CA PRO A 140 5.17 3.91 16.13
C PRO A 140 4.97 2.37 16.16
N PRO A 141 5.80 1.56 16.85
CA PRO A 141 6.96 1.88 17.68
C PRO A 141 8.21 2.27 16.87
N LYS A 142 9.11 3.04 17.48
CA LYS A 142 10.34 3.49 16.82
C LYS A 142 11.27 2.30 16.52
N ARG A 143 11.50 2.03 15.25
CA ARG A 143 12.38 0.95 14.76
C ARG A 143 13.32 1.50 13.69
N ASP A 144 14.60 1.61 14.02
CA ASP A 144 15.64 2.07 13.09
C ASP A 144 16.14 0.91 12.22
N LEU A 145 16.20 1.10 10.90
CA LEU A 145 16.63 0.09 9.93
C LEU A 145 18.06 0.34 9.44
N LYS A 146 19.04 0.37 10.35
CA LYS A 146 20.44 0.72 10.03
C LYS A 146 21.12 -0.39 9.22
N VAL A 147 21.80 -0.01 8.12
CA VAL A 147 22.63 -0.93 7.31
C VAL A 147 23.83 -1.50 8.10
N SER A 148 24.23 -0.83 9.18
CA SER A 148 25.31 -1.28 10.07
C SER A 148 24.90 -2.46 10.97
N ASP A 149 23.61 -2.65 11.24
CA ASP A 149 23.13 -3.71 12.13
C ASP A 149 23.02 -5.04 11.35
N PRO A 150 23.76 -6.10 11.75
CA PRO A 150 23.63 -7.44 11.17
C PRO A 150 22.19 -7.97 11.16
N LYS A 151 21.42 -7.66 12.21
CA LYS A 151 20.02 -8.09 12.35
C LYS A 151 19.08 -7.44 11.34
N VAL A 152 19.54 -6.40 10.65
CA VAL A 152 18.75 -5.66 9.66
C VAL A 152 19.31 -5.85 8.25
N ARG A 153 20.63 -5.79 8.09
CA ARG A 153 21.29 -5.84 6.77
C ARG A 153 21.22 -7.21 6.09
N ASP A 154 21.19 -8.28 6.89
CA ASP A 154 21.26 -9.66 6.39
C ASP A 154 19.88 -10.25 6.11
N LEU A 155 18.83 -9.62 6.65
CA LEU A 155 17.43 -9.99 6.41
C LEU A 155 16.88 -9.41 5.11
N THR A 156 15.92 -10.15 4.55
CA THR A 156 15.12 -9.73 3.40
C THR A 156 14.01 -8.75 3.80
N LEU A 157 13.44 -8.01 2.84
CA LEU A 157 12.32 -7.10 3.09
C LEU A 157 11.10 -7.84 3.69
N ALA A 158 10.85 -9.09 3.27
CA ALA A 158 9.81 -9.93 3.85
C ALA A 158 10.10 -10.26 5.33
N GLU A 159 11.32 -10.67 5.66
CA GLU A 159 11.72 -11.02 7.04
C GLU A 159 11.74 -9.79 7.96
N LEU A 160 12.02 -8.60 7.40
CA LEU A 160 11.92 -7.33 8.10
C LEU A 160 10.47 -6.86 8.30
N GLN A 161 9.48 -7.64 7.86
CA GLN A 161 8.05 -7.32 7.91
C GLN A 161 7.69 -6.05 7.12
N LEU A 162 8.43 -5.79 6.03
CA LEU A 162 8.16 -4.65 5.15
C LEU A 162 7.20 -5.00 4.00
N ALA A 163 7.08 -6.29 3.68
CA ALA A 163 6.13 -6.82 2.71
C ALA A 163 4.70 -6.85 3.27
N PRO A 164 3.65 -6.58 2.46
CA PRO A 164 3.67 -6.26 1.03
C PRO A 164 3.83 -4.77 0.72
N SER A 165 3.61 -3.89 1.70
CA SER A 165 3.85 -2.46 1.55
C SER A 165 4.22 -1.84 2.89
N SER A 166 5.15 -0.89 2.86
CA SER A 166 5.59 -0.17 4.05
C SER A 166 5.96 1.27 3.74
N VAL A 167 5.66 2.15 4.70
CA VAL A 167 6.15 3.53 4.72
C VAL A 167 7.32 3.62 5.68
N LEU A 168 8.44 4.13 5.19
CA LEU A 168 9.66 4.39 5.94
C LEU A 168 9.87 5.89 6.03
N LEU A 169 10.18 6.38 7.22
CA LEU A 169 10.59 7.76 7.41
C LEU A 169 12.10 7.84 7.25
N LEU A 170 12.58 8.93 6.67
CA LEU A 170 14.00 9.21 6.51
C LEU A 170 14.43 10.29 7.50
N ARG A 171 15.60 10.10 8.11
CA ARG A 171 16.27 11.13 8.92
C ARG A 171 17.75 11.19 8.56
N PHE A 172 18.24 12.35 8.21
CA PHE A 172 19.66 12.62 8.00
C PHE A 172 20.41 12.71 9.32
N GLU A 173 21.72 12.44 9.30
CA GLU A 173 22.62 12.70 10.43
C GLU A 173 22.80 14.20 10.65
N ASP A 174 22.74 14.99 9.57
CA ASP A 174 22.65 16.44 9.65
C ASP A 174 21.22 16.89 9.96
N ASP A 175 21.04 17.50 11.13
CA ASP A 175 19.74 17.98 11.61
C ASP A 175 19.20 19.19 10.83
N ALA A 176 20.05 19.93 10.11
CA ALA A 176 19.59 21.02 9.25
C ALA A 176 18.67 20.52 8.12
N LEU A 177 18.92 19.30 7.61
CA LEU A 177 18.13 18.66 6.55
C LEU A 177 16.85 17.98 7.07
N ASN A 178 16.68 17.87 8.39
CA ASN A 178 15.54 17.19 9.00
C ASN A 178 14.36 18.12 9.30
N ARG A 179 14.49 19.41 9.01
CA ARG A 179 13.42 20.39 9.26
C ARG A 179 12.32 20.27 8.21
N SER A 180 11.09 20.65 8.58
CA SER A 180 9.91 20.54 7.71
C SER A 180 9.81 21.65 6.66
N ASP A 181 10.51 22.77 6.87
CA ASP A 181 10.62 23.92 5.96
C ASP A 181 11.68 23.71 4.86
N VAL A 182 12.56 22.73 5.04
CA VAL A 182 13.61 22.41 4.07
C VAL A 182 13.08 21.36 3.09
N PRO A 183 13.03 21.64 1.78
CA PRO A 183 12.55 20.68 0.79
C PRO A 183 13.48 19.46 0.72
N ALA A 184 12.93 18.30 0.36
CA ALA A 184 13.70 17.09 0.24
C ALA A 184 14.85 17.28 -0.78
N PRO A 185 16.09 16.93 -0.42
CA PRO A 185 17.27 17.14 -1.27
C PRO A 185 17.35 16.10 -2.40
N LEU A 186 16.32 16.06 -3.24
CA LEU A 186 16.19 15.19 -4.41
C LEU A 186 16.87 15.81 -5.63
N LEU A 187 17.35 14.95 -6.53
CA LEU A 187 17.83 15.39 -7.84
C LEU A 187 16.74 16.18 -8.58
N SER A 188 17.13 17.20 -9.34
CA SER A 188 16.19 18.02 -10.11
C SER A 188 15.33 17.20 -11.07
N THR A 189 15.91 16.19 -11.71
CA THR A 189 15.22 15.25 -12.60
C THR A 189 14.16 14.42 -11.88
N VAL A 190 14.42 14.02 -10.64
CA VAL A 190 13.51 13.25 -9.79
C VAL A 190 12.38 14.13 -9.27
N ALA A 191 12.73 15.33 -8.78
CA ALA A 191 11.75 16.31 -8.30
C ALA A 191 10.81 16.79 -9.42
N ALA A 192 11.29 16.90 -10.66
CA ALA A 192 10.46 17.27 -11.82
C ALA A 192 9.39 16.22 -12.16
N GLN A 193 9.58 14.95 -11.78
CA GLN A 193 8.60 13.88 -11.97
C GLN A 193 7.57 13.82 -10.84
N ALA A 194 7.63 14.73 -9.86
CA ALA A 194 6.74 14.71 -8.71
C ALA A 194 5.28 14.99 -9.09
N THR A 195 4.42 14.04 -8.78
CA THR A 195 2.97 14.12 -8.99
C THR A 195 2.25 14.37 -7.66
N GLU A 196 1.03 14.88 -7.71
CA GLU A 196 0.20 15.02 -6.52
C GLU A 196 -0.33 13.65 -6.06
N LEU A 197 -0.52 13.50 -4.76
CA LEU A 197 -1.21 12.32 -4.21
C LEU A 197 -2.66 12.31 -4.73
N PRO A 198 -3.18 11.15 -5.17
CA PRO A 198 -4.56 11.06 -5.62
C PRO A 198 -5.50 11.44 -4.48
N LYS A 199 -6.47 12.31 -4.76
CA LYS A 199 -7.51 12.68 -3.79
C LYS A 199 -8.35 11.43 -3.49
N PRO A 200 -8.66 11.13 -2.21
CA PRO A 200 -9.55 10.04 -1.89
C PRO A 200 -10.89 10.27 -2.59
N LEU A 201 -11.51 9.19 -3.05
CA LEU A 201 -12.84 9.22 -3.64
C LEU A 201 -13.81 9.75 -2.58
N THR A 202 -14.22 11.01 -2.71
CA THR A 202 -15.34 11.55 -1.94
C THR A 202 -16.58 10.86 -2.46
N SER A 203 -17.11 9.92 -1.67
CA SER A 203 -18.47 9.41 -1.83
C SER A 203 -19.42 10.58 -1.61
N THR A 204 -19.64 11.36 -2.67
CA THR A 204 -20.77 12.26 -2.75
C THR A 204 -21.97 11.35 -2.94
N SER A 205 -22.57 10.94 -1.83
CA SER A 205 -23.93 10.45 -1.81
C SER A 205 -24.81 11.64 -2.16
N GLU A 206 -24.90 11.97 -3.44
CA GLU A 206 -26.07 12.67 -3.95
C GLU A 206 -27.24 11.70 -3.76
N GLU A 207 -27.88 11.85 -2.61
CA GLU A 207 -29.23 11.39 -2.36
C GLU A 207 -30.15 12.14 -3.34
N THR A 208 -30.24 11.64 -4.57
CA THR A 208 -31.34 12.00 -5.44
C THR A 208 -32.58 11.34 -4.84
N VAL A 209 -33.23 12.09 -3.96
CA VAL A 209 -34.57 11.82 -3.45
C VAL A 209 -35.49 11.68 -4.67
N VAL A 210 -35.86 10.44 -4.99
CA VAL A 210 -36.99 10.16 -5.88
C VAL A 210 -38.02 9.39 -5.07
N THR A 211 -38.91 10.15 -4.42
CA THR A 211 -40.14 9.61 -3.81
C THR A 211 -41.20 9.42 -4.91
N PRO A 212 -42.10 8.42 -4.79
CA PRO A 212 -42.65 7.69 -5.93
C PRO A 212 -44.08 8.11 -6.31
N LYS A 213 -44.54 7.71 -7.50
CA LYS A 213 -45.97 7.49 -7.78
C LYS A 213 -46.21 6.15 -8.50
N PRO A 214 -47.37 5.52 -8.27
CA PRO A 214 -47.58 4.11 -8.48
C PRO A 214 -48.17 3.83 -9.86
N GLU A 215 -47.86 2.66 -10.43
CA GLU A 215 -48.78 2.02 -11.35
C GLU A 215 -48.62 0.50 -11.28
N SER A 216 -49.71 -0.13 -10.91
CA SER A 216 -49.98 -1.56 -10.96
C SER A 216 -50.01 -2.05 -12.41
N THR A 217 -49.41 -3.21 -12.69
CA THR A 217 -50.08 -4.38 -13.32
C THR A 217 -49.11 -5.55 -13.26
N GLY A 218 -49.59 -6.67 -12.74
CA GLY A 218 -48.78 -7.85 -12.45
C GLY A 218 -48.62 -8.82 -13.62
N SER A 219 -47.65 -9.72 -13.47
CA SER A 219 -47.80 -11.11 -13.88
C SER A 219 -46.88 -11.99 -13.05
N SER A 220 -47.49 -13.01 -12.48
CA SER A 220 -46.97 -14.07 -11.64
C SER A 220 -45.96 -14.99 -12.33
N GLU A 221 -44.77 -15.17 -11.74
CA GLU A 221 -44.00 -16.40 -11.92
C GLU A 221 -43.47 -16.94 -10.58
N LYS A 222 -43.82 -18.20 -10.33
CA LYS A 222 -43.66 -18.93 -9.08
C LYS A 222 -42.18 -19.27 -8.86
N LYS A 223 -41.61 -18.78 -7.75
CA LYS A 223 -40.26 -19.15 -7.28
C LYS A 223 -40.19 -20.67 -7.03
N LYS A 224 -39.45 -21.37 -7.89
CA LYS A 224 -39.11 -22.79 -7.77
C LYS A 224 -38.18 -22.98 -6.57
N ILE A 225 -38.71 -23.55 -5.49
CA ILE A 225 -37.93 -23.95 -4.32
C ILE A 225 -37.09 -25.19 -4.70
N PRO A 226 -35.75 -25.16 -4.57
CA PRO A 226 -34.89 -26.27 -4.93
C PRO A 226 -35.11 -27.49 -4.02
N ARG A 227 -35.05 -28.68 -4.63
CA ARG A 227 -35.50 -29.96 -4.05
C ARG A 227 -34.76 -30.45 -2.81
N TRP A 228 -33.64 -29.85 -2.40
CA TRP A 228 -32.93 -30.23 -1.17
C TRP A 228 -33.52 -29.62 0.11
N PHE A 229 -34.43 -28.65 0.00
CA PHE A 229 -35.04 -27.97 1.16
C PHE A 229 -36.23 -28.74 1.78
N LYS A 230 -36.73 -29.80 1.15
CA LYS A 230 -37.92 -30.55 1.62
C LYS A 230 -37.62 -31.80 2.46
N ALA A 231 -36.35 -32.15 2.67
CA ALA A 231 -35.96 -33.38 3.35
C ALA A 231 -35.83 -33.24 4.90
N GLY A 232 -35.95 -32.04 5.47
CA GLY A 232 -35.74 -31.80 6.91
C GLY A 232 -36.99 -31.57 7.77
N LEU A 233 -38.19 -31.49 7.18
CA LEU A 233 -39.40 -31.06 7.91
C LEU A 233 -40.35 -32.21 8.32
N LYS A 234 -39.93 -33.47 8.21
CA LYS A 234 -40.78 -34.65 8.51
C LYS A 234 -40.33 -35.50 9.70
N HIS A 235 -39.52 -34.96 10.61
CA HIS A 235 -39.11 -35.69 11.82
C HIS A 235 -39.23 -34.87 13.10
N ILE A 236 -40.31 -34.07 13.22
CA ILE A 236 -40.74 -33.46 14.49
C ILE A 236 -42.28 -33.41 14.46
N LEU A 237 -42.94 -34.56 14.42
CA LEU A 237 -44.30 -34.73 14.92
C LEU A 237 -44.67 -36.23 14.96
N GLU A 238 -44.03 -36.98 15.85
CA GLU A 238 -44.69 -38.11 16.49
C GLU A 238 -44.06 -38.37 17.85
N LYS A 239 -44.92 -38.75 18.78
CA LYS A 239 -44.63 -39.14 20.17
C LYS A 239 -43.73 -40.37 20.22
#